data_AF-A0A4D6G2C1-F1
#
_entry.id   AF-A0A4D6G2C1-F1
#
_cell.length_a   1.000
_cell.length_b   1.000
_cell.length_c   1.000
_cell.angle_alpha   90.00
_cell.angle_beta   90.00
_cell.angle_gamma   90.00
#
_symmetry.space_group_name_H-M   'P 1'
#
loop_
_entity.id
_entity.type
_entity.pdbx_description
1 polymer ?
#
loop_
_entity_poly.entity_id
_entity_poly.type
_entity_poly.pdbx_seq_one_letter_code
_entity_poly.pdbx_strand_id
1 'polypeptide(L)'
;QAYRVDPVPGSEGEFFAYIAYDLDLFEGGSIANLTASIIGNVFGFKPLKALRLEDMRLPVAYVKTFQGPATGIVVERERLNCYGRPLLGATVKPKLGLSGRNYGRVVYEALKGGLDFTKDDENINSQPFMHWRDRFLYCMEAVNRASAATGEVKGTYLNITAGTMEEMYARAEFAKSLGSVIVMIDLVIGYTAIQSMARWARDNDMILHLHRAGHSTYTRQRSHGVSFRVIAKWMRLAGVDHLHAGTVVGKLEG
;
A
#
# COMPACT_ATOMS: atom_id res chain seq x y z
N GLN A 1 -12.46 -12.03 25.52
CA GLN A 1 -13.63 -12.86 25.84
C GLN A 1 -14.46 -13.14 24.59
N ALA A 2 -14.75 -14.41 24.28
CA ALA A 2 -15.76 -14.74 23.26
C ALA A 2 -17.15 -14.52 23.85
N TYR A 3 -18.01 -13.75 23.17
CA TYR A 3 -19.31 -13.33 23.72
C TYR A 3 -20.51 -13.68 22.85
N ARG A 4 -20.28 -14.13 21.61
CA ARG A 4 -21.32 -14.60 20.69
C ARG A 4 -20.71 -15.60 19.71
N VAL A 5 -21.46 -16.65 19.40
CA VAL A 5 -21.10 -17.65 18.39
C VAL A 5 -22.36 -18.01 17.60
N ASP A 6 -22.34 -17.78 16.30
CA ASP A 6 -23.46 -18.07 15.40
C ASP A 6 -23.02 -19.05 14.30
N PRO A 7 -23.88 -19.97 13.85
CA PRO A 7 -23.58 -20.79 12.68
C PRO A 7 -23.50 -19.94 11.41
N VAL A 8 -22.60 -20.30 10.48
CA VAL A 8 -22.51 -19.64 9.17
C VAL A 8 -23.65 -20.14 8.27
N PRO A 9 -24.48 -19.24 7.70
CA PRO A 9 -25.56 -19.65 6.82
C PRO A 9 -25.06 -20.44 5.60
N GLY A 10 -25.63 -21.63 5.38
CA GLY A 10 -25.29 -22.49 4.25
C GLY A 10 -23.98 -23.28 4.37
N SER A 11 -23.29 -23.21 5.52
CA SER A 11 -22.05 -23.95 5.77
C SER A 11 -22.14 -24.75 7.07
N GLU A 12 -22.29 -26.07 6.96
CA GLU A 12 -22.30 -26.96 8.14
C GLU A 12 -20.92 -27.02 8.80
N GLY A 13 -20.88 -26.92 10.13
CA GLY A 13 -19.63 -26.97 10.91
C GLY A 13 -18.77 -25.70 10.88
N GLU A 14 -19.26 -24.61 10.27
CA GLU A 14 -18.61 -23.30 10.30
C GLU A 14 -19.36 -22.32 11.21
N PHE A 15 -18.63 -21.47 11.94
CA PHE A 15 -19.20 -20.53 12.91
C PHE A 15 -18.57 -19.15 12.81
N PHE A 16 -19.38 -18.11 12.98
CA PHE A 16 -18.91 -16.77 13.33
C PHE A 16 -18.73 -16.68 14.84
N ALA A 17 -17.48 -16.49 15.29
CA ALA A 17 -17.17 -16.25 16.70
C ALA A 17 -16.78 -14.78 16.91
N TYR A 18 -17.46 -14.11 17.85
CA TYR A 18 -17.22 -12.72 18.18
C TYR A 18 -16.43 -12.61 19.49
N ILE A 19 -15.28 -11.95 19.43
CA ILE A 19 -14.33 -11.86 20.52
C ILE A 19 -14.07 -10.39 20.85
N ALA A 20 -14.23 -10.04 22.12
CA ALA A 20 -13.87 -8.74 22.67
C ALA A 20 -12.49 -8.80 23.34
N TYR A 21 -11.68 -7.78 23.10
CA TYR A 21 -10.37 -7.58 23.70
C TYR A 21 -10.38 -6.23 24.42
N ASP A 22 -9.82 -6.19 25.63
CA ASP A 22 -9.67 -4.94 26.34
C ASP A 22 -8.63 -4.04 25.65
N LEU A 23 -8.82 -2.72 25.73
CA LEU A 23 -7.99 -1.75 25.03
C LEU A 23 -6.54 -1.79 25.51
N ASP A 24 -6.34 -1.99 26.82
CA ASP A 24 -5.02 -1.96 27.47
C ASP A 24 -4.10 -3.12 27.06
N LEU A 25 -4.64 -4.10 26.31
CA LEU A 25 -3.84 -5.17 25.71
C LEU A 25 -3.00 -4.71 24.51
N PHE A 26 -3.28 -3.51 23.98
CA PHE A 26 -2.70 -3.05 22.73
C PHE A 26 -1.83 -1.81 22.91
N GLU A 27 -0.62 -1.88 22.37
CA GLU A 27 0.25 -0.72 22.22
C GLU A 27 -0.39 0.30 21.26
N GLY A 28 -0.52 1.55 21.73
CA GLY A 28 -1.04 2.65 20.93
C GLY A 28 -0.16 2.91 19.70
N GLY A 29 -0.78 3.03 18.53
CA GLY A 29 -0.08 3.35 17.30
C GLY A 29 0.76 2.20 16.72
N SER A 30 0.56 0.95 17.15
CA SER A 30 1.37 -0.21 16.72
C SER A 30 0.53 -1.30 16.03
N ILE A 31 0.64 -1.39 14.69
CA ILE A 31 -0.01 -2.49 13.93
C ILE A 31 0.70 -3.82 14.22
N ALA A 32 2.01 -3.79 14.47
CA ALA A 32 2.78 -4.97 14.83
C ALA A 32 2.25 -5.61 16.12
N ASN A 33 2.04 -4.82 17.18
CA ASN A 33 1.49 -5.33 18.43
C ASN A 33 0.04 -5.85 18.28
N LEU A 34 -0.83 -5.09 17.59
CA LEU A 34 -2.20 -5.52 17.30
C LEU A 34 -2.23 -6.89 16.61
N THR A 35 -1.41 -7.06 15.57
CA THR A 35 -1.39 -8.29 14.77
C THR A 35 -0.74 -9.46 15.52
N ALA A 36 0.28 -9.21 16.35
CA ALA A 36 0.85 -10.23 17.23
C ALA A 36 -0.21 -10.85 18.15
N SER A 37 -1.12 -10.04 18.70
CA SER A 37 -2.21 -10.51 19.57
C SER A 37 -3.33 -11.22 18.82
N ILE A 38 -3.79 -10.66 17.70
CA ILE A 38 -5.01 -11.12 17.03
C ILE A 38 -4.75 -12.30 16.07
N ILE A 39 -3.63 -12.27 15.35
CA ILE A 39 -3.32 -13.28 14.32
C ILE A 39 -2.04 -14.08 14.60
N GLY A 40 -1.34 -13.81 15.71
CA GLY A 40 -0.02 -14.38 15.97
C GLY A 40 0.02 -15.91 15.96
N ASN A 41 -0.81 -16.55 16.79
CA ASN A 41 -0.73 -18.01 17.00
C ASN A 41 -2.02 -18.76 16.66
N VAL A 42 -3.18 -18.12 16.75
CA VAL A 42 -4.50 -18.80 16.75
C VAL A 42 -4.82 -19.55 15.44
N PHE A 43 -4.19 -19.17 14.33
CA PHE A 43 -4.35 -19.83 13.04
C PHE A 43 -3.66 -21.20 12.94
N GLY A 44 -2.71 -21.48 13.84
CA GLY A 44 -1.97 -22.76 13.89
C GLY A 44 -2.49 -23.74 14.96
N PHE A 45 -3.62 -23.46 15.59
CA PHE A 45 -4.15 -24.28 16.68
C PHE A 45 -4.66 -25.63 16.15
N LYS A 46 -4.08 -26.75 16.63
CA LYS A 46 -4.47 -28.13 16.22
C LYS A 46 -5.98 -28.44 16.31
N PRO A 47 -6.74 -27.94 17.30
CA PRO A 47 -8.19 -28.19 17.38
C PRO A 47 -9.00 -27.50 16.28
N LEU A 48 -8.44 -26.51 15.58
CA LEU A 48 -9.13 -25.77 14.51
C LEU A 48 -8.69 -26.31 13.14
N LYS A 49 -9.65 -26.77 12.33
CA LYS A 49 -9.39 -27.15 10.94
C LYS A 49 -9.03 -25.95 10.06
N ALA A 50 -9.73 -24.83 10.29
CA ALA A 50 -9.51 -23.57 9.61
C ALA A 50 -9.99 -22.40 10.48
N LEU A 51 -9.43 -21.21 10.23
CA LEU A 51 -9.83 -19.97 10.89
C LEU A 51 -9.67 -18.83 9.89
N ARG A 52 -10.63 -17.91 9.84
CA ARG A 52 -10.53 -16.69 9.04
C ARG A 52 -10.92 -15.47 9.85
N LEU A 53 -10.06 -14.44 9.83
CA LEU A 53 -10.38 -13.14 10.41
C LEU A 53 -11.18 -12.32 9.39
N GLU A 54 -12.49 -12.25 9.59
CA GLU A 54 -13.41 -11.61 8.65
C GLU A 54 -13.48 -10.09 8.82
N ASP A 55 -13.59 -9.60 10.05
CA ASP A 55 -13.67 -8.16 10.30
C ASP A 55 -13.15 -7.78 11.70
N MET A 56 -12.88 -6.49 11.89
CA MET A 56 -12.49 -5.92 13.18
C MET A 56 -13.20 -4.59 13.44
N ARG A 57 -13.74 -4.43 14.64
CA ARG A 57 -14.17 -3.12 15.17
C ARG A 57 -13.02 -2.53 15.98
N LEU A 58 -12.54 -1.37 15.56
CA LEU A 58 -11.48 -0.64 16.26
C LEU A 58 -12.11 0.57 16.98
N PRO A 59 -11.99 0.68 18.31
CA PRO A 59 -12.63 1.76 19.06
C PRO A 59 -11.94 3.11 18.78
N VAL A 60 -12.70 4.21 18.92
CA VAL A 60 -12.20 5.58 18.67
C VAL A 60 -10.93 5.89 19.45
N ALA A 61 -10.88 5.47 20.73
CA ALA A 61 -9.71 5.64 21.59
C ALA A 61 -8.45 5.02 20.97
N TYR A 62 -8.54 3.81 20.40
CA TYR A 62 -7.40 3.17 19.75
C TYR A 62 -7.06 3.84 18.42
N VAL A 63 -8.07 4.14 17.59
CA VAL A 63 -7.88 4.79 16.28
C VAL A 63 -7.16 6.14 16.43
N LYS A 64 -7.43 6.90 17.48
CA LYS A 64 -6.78 8.18 17.77
C LYS A 64 -5.30 8.09 18.14
N THR A 65 -4.77 6.88 18.41
CA THR A 65 -3.34 6.69 18.63
C THR A 65 -2.53 6.58 17.32
N PHE A 66 -3.21 6.47 16.18
CA PHE A 66 -2.58 6.38 14.85
C PHE A 66 -2.71 7.69 14.08
N GLN A 67 -1.77 7.94 13.16
CA GLN A 67 -1.75 9.17 12.37
C GLN A 67 -2.84 9.20 11.27
N GLY A 68 -3.25 8.03 10.75
CA GLY A 68 -4.07 7.93 9.52
C GLY A 68 -3.26 8.15 8.23
N PRO A 69 -3.88 8.23 7.04
CA PRO A 69 -3.17 8.47 5.78
C PRO A 69 -2.28 9.73 5.82
N ALA A 70 -1.05 9.66 5.30
CA ALA A 70 -0.08 10.75 5.30
C ALA A 70 -0.60 12.01 4.58
N THR A 71 -1.31 11.87 3.47
CA THR A 71 -1.91 12.97 2.72
C THR A 71 -3.45 12.85 2.74
N GLY A 72 -3.96 11.66 2.44
CA GLY A 72 -5.38 11.42 2.25
C GLY A 72 -5.97 12.04 0.98
N ILE A 73 -7.18 11.60 0.62
CA ILE A 73 -7.82 11.89 -0.66
C ILE A 73 -7.99 13.39 -0.94
N VAL A 74 -8.38 14.17 0.08
CA VAL A 74 -8.69 15.59 -0.08
C VAL A 74 -7.44 16.37 -0.45
N VAL A 75 -6.40 16.28 0.39
CA VAL A 75 -5.14 17.01 0.19
C VAL A 75 -4.39 16.51 -1.04
N GLU A 76 -4.49 15.22 -1.38
CA GLU A 76 -3.91 14.71 -2.63
C GLU A 76 -4.53 15.42 -3.85
N ARG A 77 -5.86 15.53 -3.91
CA ARG A 77 -6.54 16.21 -5.01
C ARG A 77 -6.19 17.70 -5.07
N GLU A 78 -6.03 18.34 -3.91
CA GLU A 78 -5.56 19.71 -3.79
C GLU A 78 -4.14 19.88 -4.34
N ARG A 79 -3.21 19.01 -3.96
CA ARG A 79 -1.81 19.01 -4.46
C ARG A 79 -1.72 18.79 -5.97
N LEU A 80 -2.60 17.95 -6.52
CA LEU A 80 -2.63 17.63 -7.96
C LEU A 80 -3.48 18.60 -8.79
N ASN A 81 -4.29 19.45 -8.14
CA ASN A 81 -5.30 20.29 -8.77
C ASN A 81 -6.23 19.49 -9.73
N CYS A 82 -6.64 18.28 -9.32
CA CYS A 82 -7.44 17.38 -10.15
C CYS A 82 -8.72 16.92 -9.44
N TYR A 83 -9.86 17.37 -9.94
CA TYR A 83 -11.18 17.17 -9.34
C TYR A 83 -12.21 16.68 -10.36
N GLY A 84 -13.35 16.18 -9.88
CA GLY A 84 -14.48 15.78 -10.73
C GLY A 84 -14.29 14.50 -11.53
N ARG A 85 -13.09 13.88 -11.51
CA ARG A 85 -12.81 12.59 -12.16
C ARG A 85 -11.91 11.66 -11.32
N PRO A 86 -11.92 10.35 -11.60
CA PRO A 86 -10.87 9.45 -11.14
C PRO A 86 -9.48 9.87 -11.66
N LEU A 87 -8.46 9.56 -10.88
CA LEU A 87 -7.06 9.68 -11.31
C LEU A 87 -6.71 8.47 -12.19
N LEU A 88 -6.03 8.71 -13.31
CA LEU A 88 -5.62 7.71 -14.28
C LEU A 88 -4.15 7.35 -14.07
N GLY A 89 -3.87 6.05 -13.99
CA GLY A 89 -2.53 5.53 -13.75
C GLY A 89 -2.21 4.31 -14.61
N ALA A 90 -0.92 4.14 -14.96
CA ALA A 90 -0.44 2.92 -15.64
C ALA A 90 0.86 2.38 -15.03
N THR A 91 0.96 1.06 -14.92
CA THR A 91 2.23 0.41 -14.59
C THR A 91 3.09 0.29 -15.84
N VAL A 92 4.35 0.73 -15.78
CA VAL A 92 5.29 0.59 -16.90
C VAL A 92 5.51 -0.89 -17.21
N LYS A 93 5.58 -1.23 -18.50
CA LYS A 93 5.78 -2.60 -19.01
C LYS A 93 6.93 -2.65 -20.03
N PRO A 94 7.59 -3.82 -20.22
CA PRO A 94 7.40 -5.09 -19.49
C PRO A 94 7.76 -4.95 -18.01
N LYS A 95 7.29 -5.92 -17.20
CA LYS A 95 7.44 -5.90 -15.73
C LYS A 95 8.90 -5.78 -15.28
N LEU A 96 9.82 -6.45 -15.96
CA LEU A 96 11.27 -6.40 -15.73
C LEU A 96 12.03 -6.27 -17.06
N GLY A 97 13.28 -5.79 -16.99
CA GLY A 97 14.22 -5.84 -18.11
C GLY A 97 14.42 -4.54 -18.90
N LEU A 98 13.63 -3.49 -18.63
CA LEU A 98 13.91 -2.16 -19.19
C LEU A 98 15.09 -1.49 -18.47
N SER A 99 15.93 -0.80 -19.22
CA SER A 99 16.94 0.12 -18.67
C SER A 99 16.29 1.41 -18.17
N GLY A 100 16.98 2.16 -17.29
CA GLY A 100 16.47 3.42 -16.71
C GLY A 100 16.03 4.43 -17.77
N ARG A 101 16.82 4.59 -18.85
CA ARG A 101 16.51 5.49 -19.96
C ARG A 101 15.21 5.10 -20.69
N ASN A 102 15.05 3.81 -20.99
CA ASN A 102 13.84 3.33 -21.66
C ASN A 102 12.62 3.38 -20.71
N TYR A 103 12.83 3.19 -19.41
CA TYR A 103 11.81 3.39 -18.39
C TYR A 103 11.28 4.82 -18.42
N GLY A 104 12.17 5.81 -18.34
CA GLY A 104 11.82 7.24 -18.43
C GLY A 104 11.11 7.59 -19.74
N ARG A 105 11.50 6.99 -20.87
CA ARG A 105 10.78 7.18 -22.14
C ARG A 105 9.32 6.72 -22.06
N VAL A 106 9.05 5.54 -21.50
CA VAL A 106 7.67 5.04 -21.34
C VAL A 106 6.88 5.95 -20.40
N VAL A 107 7.49 6.40 -19.29
CA VAL A 107 6.88 7.35 -18.35
C VAL A 107 6.47 8.64 -19.08
N TYR A 108 7.38 9.24 -19.86
CA TYR A 108 7.11 10.49 -20.57
C TYR A 108 5.94 10.36 -21.55
N GLU A 109 5.96 9.34 -22.42
CA GLU A 109 4.92 9.17 -23.44
C GLU A 109 3.55 8.92 -22.80
N ALA A 110 3.49 8.13 -21.73
CA ALA A 110 2.24 7.81 -21.04
C ALA A 110 1.65 9.04 -20.32
N LEU A 111 2.48 9.82 -19.62
CA LEU A 111 2.04 11.03 -18.92
C LEU A 111 1.64 12.14 -19.89
N LYS A 112 2.43 12.36 -20.94
CA LYS A 112 2.10 13.32 -21.99
C LYS A 112 0.81 12.93 -22.73
N GLY A 113 0.56 11.63 -22.87
CA GLY A 113 -0.67 11.08 -23.47
C GLY A 113 -1.94 11.29 -22.65
N GLY A 114 -1.84 11.82 -21.42
CA GLY A 114 -3.00 12.20 -20.61
C GLY A 114 -3.17 11.43 -19.30
N LEU A 115 -2.27 10.51 -18.95
CA LEU A 115 -2.30 9.92 -17.60
C LEU A 115 -1.85 10.93 -16.55
N ASP A 116 -2.43 10.87 -15.35
CA ASP A 116 -1.96 11.64 -14.19
C ASP A 116 -0.66 11.04 -13.66
N PHE A 117 -0.61 9.71 -13.67
CA PHE A 117 0.47 8.93 -13.11
C PHE A 117 0.94 7.78 -13.99
N THR A 118 2.22 7.46 -13.85
CA THR A 118 2.72 6.11 -14.07
C THR A 118 3.20 5.49 -12.76
N LYS A 119 3.60 4.23 -12.77
CA LYS A 119 4.22 3.61 -11.60
C LYS A 119 5.26 2.58 -11.98
N ASP A 120 6.23 2.46 -11.09
CA ASP A 120 7.09 1.29 -11.04
C ASP A 120 6.24 0.01 -10.87
N ASP A 121 6.67 -1.10 -11.44
CA ASP A 121 6.07 -2.41 -11.14
C ASP A 121 6.51 -2.85 -9.73
N GLU A 122 5.72 -3.67 -9.01
CA GLU A 122 6.00 -4.00 -7.60
C GLU A 122 7.32 -4.75 -7.39
N ASN A 123 7.85 -5.36 -8.44
CA ASN A 123 9.16 -6.02 -8.39
C ASN A 123 10.25 -5.24 -9.12
N ILE A 124 10.03 -3.99 -9.51
CA ILE A 124 11.09 -3.06 -9.93
C ILE A 124 11.61 -2.36 -8.69
N ASN A 125 12.79 -2.77 -8.22
CA ASN A 125 13.44 -2.17 -7.05
C ASN A 125 14.80 -1.63 -7.49
N SER A 126 15.85 -2.46 -7.42
CA SER A 126 17.15 -2.20 -8.01
C SER A 126 17.75 -3.52 -8.48
N GLN A 127 17.88 -3.69 -9.78
CA GLN A 127 18.33 -4.95 -10.39
C GLN A 127 19.56 -4.72 -11.28
N PRO A 128 20.30 -5.78 -11.65
CA PRO A 128 21.44 -5.65 -12.56
C PRO A 128 21.13 -4.95 -13.89
N PHE A 129 19.91 -5.07 -14.40
CA PHE A 129 19.50 -4.41 -15.65
C PHE A 129 19.12 -2.94 -15.48
N MET A 130 18.85 -2.48 -14.25
CA MET A 130 18.44 -1.11 -13.95
C MET A 130 18.64 -0.80 -12.46
N HIS A 131 19.71 -0.06 -12.15
CA HIS A 131 19.92 0.48 -10.82
C HIS A 131 18.88 1.57 -10.51
N TRP A 132 18.41 1.62 -9.26
CA TRP A 132 17.29 2.48 -8.87
C TRP A 132 17.56 3.98 -9.05
N ARG A 133 18.79 4.45 -8.78
CA ARG A 133 19.15 5.87 -8.94
C ARG A 133 19.01 6.34 -10.39
N ASP A 134 19.46 5.53 -11.35
CA ASP A 134 19.35 5.85 -12.78
C ASP A 134 17.89 5.94 -13.18
N ARG A 135 17.06 4.98 -12.74
CA ARG A 135 15.61 5.00 -12.99
C ARG A 135 14.98 6.29 -12.46
N PHE A 136 15.27 6.67 -11.21
CA PHE A 136 14.67 7.84 -10.58
C PHE A 136 15.02 9.12 -11.36
N LEU A 137 16.28 9.28 -11.78
CA LEU A 137 16.71 10.43 -12.57
C LEU A 137 15.98 10.52 -13.93
N TYR A 138 15.97 9.44 -14.71
CA TYR A 138 15.29 9.44 -16.02
C TYR A 138 13.76 9.59 -15.89
N CYS A 139 13.16 9.03 -14.84
CA CYS A 139 11.74 9.19 -14.53
C CYS A 139 11.40 10.64 -14.17
N MET A 140 12.22 11.31 -13.36
CA MET A 140 11.95 12.69 -12.98
C MET A 140 12.20 13.69 -14.12
N GLU A 141 13.17 13.42 -15.01
CA GLU A 141 13.26 14.15 -16.28
C GLU A 141 11.96 14.01 -17.09
N ALA A 142 11.46 12.78 -17.24
CA ALA A 142 10.24 12.46 -17.98
C ALA A 142 8.99 13.14 -17.39
N VAL A 143 8.81 13.09 -16.07
CA VAL A 143 7.71 13.74 -15.35
C VAL A 143 7.72 15.24 -15.59
N ASN A 144 8.86 15.90 -15.41
CA ASN A 144 8.98 17.35 -15.60
C ASN A 144 8.71 17.76 -17.05
N ARG A 145 9.20 16.99 -18.02
CA ARG A 145 8.93 17.23 -19.45
C ARG A 145 7.44 17.05 -19.79
N ALA A 146 6.77 16.04 -19.23
CA ALA A 146 5.34 15.84 -19.45
C ALA A 146 4.50 16.94 -18.80
N SER A 147 4.87 17.37 -17.59
CA SER A 147 4.21 18.49 -16.90
C SER A 147 4.35 19.79 -17.69
N ALA A 148 5.56 20.13 -18.15
CA ALA A 148 5.78 21.31 -19.00
C ALA A 148 5.01 21.26 -20.33
N ALA A 149 4.84 20.06 -20.92
CA ALA A 149 4.12 19.90 -22.17
C ALA A 149 2.59 19.96 -22.04
N THR A 150 2.04 19.72 -20.84
CA THR A 150 0.59 19.59 -20.61
C THR A 150 0.02 20.70 -19.73
N GLY A 151 0.84 21.35 -18.92
CA GLY A 151 0.41 22.30 -17.89
C GLY A 151 -0.20 21.63 -16.64
N GLU A 152 -0.18 20.30 -16.56
CA GLU A 152 -0.74 19.52 -15.45
C GLU A 152 0.35 19.05 -14.48
N VAL A 153 0.01 18.87 -13.20
CA VAL A 153 0.87 18.17 -12.24
C VAL A 153 0.90 16.69 -12.62
N LYS A 154 2.10 16.15 -12.85
CA LYS A 154 2.31 14.74 -13.21
C LYS A 154 3.17 14.06 -12.16
N GLY A 155 3.11 12.73 -12.10
CA GLY A 155 4.01 11.96 -11.24
C GLY A 155 4.26 10.55 -11.74
N THR A 156 5.24 9.89 -11.15
CA THR A 156 5.40 8.44 -11.28
C THR A 156 5.72 7.85 -9.93
N TYR A 157 5.08 6.73 -9.58
CA TYR A 157 5.29 6.14 -8.26
C TYR A 157 6.66 5.46 -8.25
N LEU A 158 7.66 6.16 -7.72
CA LEU A 158 9.02 5.65 -7.58
C LEU A 158 9.05 4.59 -6.46
N ASN A 159 9.38 3.35 -6.80
CA ASN A 159 9.38 2.25 -5.84
C ASN A 159 10.61 2.30 -4.94
N ILE A 160 10.37 2.58 -3.65
CA ILE A 160 11.39 2.69 -2.62
C ILE A 160 11.56 1.40 -1.80
N THR A 161 10.78 0.34 -2.07
CA THR A 161 10.93 -0.99 -1.44
C THR A 161 12.36 -1.50 -1.57
N ALA A 162 12.99 -1.85 -0.45
CA ALA A 162 14.39 -2.29 -0.39
C ALA A 162 14.59 -3.41 0.65
N GLY A 163 15.84 -3.92 0.75
CA GLY A 163 16.16 -5.01 1.68
C GLY A 163 16.24 -4.58 3.14
N THR A 164 16.56 -3.30 3.40
CA THR A 164 16.64 -2.73 4.75
C THR A 164 15.98 -1.35 4.83
N MET A 165 15.69 -0.90 6.06
CA MET A 165 15.12 0.42 6.29
C MET A 165 16.06 1.54 5.85
N GLU A 166 17.36 1.38 6.02
CA GLU A 166 18.38 2.36 5.62
C GLU A 166 18.37 2.56 4.11
N GLU A 167 18.28 1.48 3.33
CA GLU A 167 18.13 1.57 1.89
C GLU A 167 16.80 2.20 1.48
N MET A 168 15.70 1.87 2.17
CA MET A 168 14.39 2.48 1.91
C MET A 168 14.43 4.00 2.14
N TYR A 169 14.98 4.46 3.27
CA TYR A 169 15.16 5.89 3.54
C TYR A 169 16.08 6.54 2.51
N ALA A 170 17.19 5.91 2.13
CA ALA A 170 18.09 6.46 1.11
C ALA A 170 17.38 6.68 -0.25
N ARG A 171 16.45 5.78 -0.62
CA ARG A 171 15.63 5.93 -1.83
C ARG A 171 14.56 7.01 -1.66
N ALA A 172 13.88 7.03 -0.51
CA ALA A 172 12.85 8.01 -0.20
C ALA A 172 13.40 9.44 -0.19
N GLU A 173 14.54 9.66 0.48
CA GLU A 173 15.24 10.95 0.51
C GLU A 173 15.72 11.37 -0.88
N PHE A 174 16.19 10.42 -1.70
CA PHE A 174 16.56 10.75 -3.07
C PHE A 174 15.33 11.15 -3.91
N ALA A 175 14.22 10.43 -3.82
CA ALA A 175 12.96 10.80 -4.50
C ALA A 175 12.47 12.19 -4.07
N LYS A 176 12.54 12.51 -2.77
CA LYS A 176 12.26 13.84 -2.24
C LYS A 176 13.21 14.90 -2.81
N SER A 177 14.52 14.64 -2.83
CA SER A 177 15.54 15.56 -3.35
C SER A 177 15.35 15.90 -4.83
N LEU A 178 14.75 14.98 -5.59
CA LEU A 178 14.41 15.18 -7.00
C LEU A 178 13.06 15.89 -7.23
N GLY A 179 12.31 16.16 -6.16
CA GLY A 179 10.98 16.80 -6.24
C GLY A 179 9.86 15.87 -6.70
N SER A 180 9.97 14.55 -6.45
CA SER A 180 8.83 13.66 -6.71
C SER A 180 7.64 14.02 -5.83
N VAL A 181 6.43 13.93 -6.37
CA VAL A 181 5.18 14.16 -5.61
C VAL A 181 4.68 12.88 -4.91
N ILE A 182 5.19 11.72 -5.33
CA ILE A 182 4.71 10.41 -4.89
C ILE A 182 5.80 9.35 -4.93
N VAL A 183 5.76 8.44 -3.95
CA VAL A 183 6.56 7.19 -3.92
C VAL A 183 5.64 6.00 -3.72
N MET A 184 6.13 4.80 -4.03
CA MET A 184 5.43 3.56 -3.69
C MET A 184 6.26 2.61 -2.85
N ILE A 185 5.53 1.83 -2.05
CA ILE A 185 6.03 0.72 -1.22
C ILE A 185 5.19 -0.52 -1.48
N ASP A 186 5.75 -1.68 -1.19
CA ASP A 186 5.10 -2.98 -1.33
C ASP A 186 4.75 -3.56 0.04
N LEU A 187 3.57 -4.17 0.18
CA LEU A 187 3.10 -4.76 1.45
C LEU A 187 4.08 -5.77 2.07
N VAL A 188 4.91 -6.43 1.25
CA VAL A 188 5.91 -7.41 1.67
C VAL A 188 7.02 -6.84 2.57
N ILE A 189 7.21 -5.51 2.63
CA ILE A 189 8.18 -4.89 3.55
C ILE A 189 7.77 -5.02 5.03
N GLY A 190 6.49 -5.34 5.29
CA GLY A 190 5.97 -5.53 6.64
C GLY A 190 5.49 -4.25 7.33
N TYR A 191 4.65 -4.43 8.36
CA TYR A 191 3.89 -3.34 8.97
C TYR A 191 4.76 -2.26 9.63
N THR A 192 5.86 -2.65 10.29
CA THR A 192 6.78 -1.70 10.93
C THR A 192 7.43 -0.75 9.91
N ALA A 193 7.87 -1.28 8.78
CA ALA A 193 8.44 -0.48 7.69
C ALA A 193 7.38 0.41 7.05
N ILE A 194 6.16 -0.11 6.82
CA ILE A 194 5.03 0.69 6.31
C ILE A 194 4.71 1.86 7.24
N GLN A 195 4.60 1.63 8.56
CA GLN A 195 4.32 2.71 9.52
C GLN A 195 5.45 3.74 9.57
N SER A 196 6.71 3.30 9.44
CA SER A 196 7.88 4.19 9.36
C SER A 196 7.82 5.06 8.11
N MET A 197 7.55 4.47 6.94
CA MET A 197 7.42 5.18 5.67
C MET A 197 6.21 6.11 5.64
N ALA A 198 5.09 5.76 6.29
CA ALA A 198 3.93 6.63 6.41
C ALA A 198 4.23 7.89 7.24
N ARG A 199 4.95 7.74 8.36
CA ARG A 199 5.42 8.89 9.15
C ARG A 199 6.37 9.76 8.34
N TRP A 200 7.37 9.14 7.71
CA TRP A 200 8.29 9.86 6.83
C TRP A 200 7.56 10.60 5.71
N ALA A 201 6.57 9.98 5.07
CA ALA A 201 5.83 10.59 3.98
C ALA A 201 5.06 11.85 4.44
N ARG A 202 4.44 11.80 5.62
CA ARG A 202 3.81 12.98 6.25
C ARG A 202 4.82 14.10 6.50
N ASP A 203 5.96 13.78 7.11
CA ASP A 203 6.96 14.77 7.52
C ASP A 203 7.72 15.37 6.32
N ASN A 204 7.59 14.77 5.14
CA ASN A 204 8.32 15.15 3.93
C ASN A 204 7.40 15.50 2.74
N ASP A 205 6.12 15.78 3.01
CA ASP A 205 5.13 16.19 2.00
C ASP A 205 5.01 15.23 0.80
N MET A 206 5.16 13.93 1.05
CA MET A 206 5.15 12.90 0.01
C MET A 206 3.84 12.12 0.03
N ILE A 207 3.23 11.87 -1.15
CA ILE A 207 2.11 10.93 -1.26
C ILE A 207 2.66 9.50 -1.20
N LEU A 208 2.04 8.64 -0.40
CA LEU A 208 2.49 7.26 -0.19
C LEU A 208 1.54 6.23 -0.80
N HIS A 209 1.95 5.62 -1.91
CA HIS A 209 1.22 4.55 -2.56
C HIS A 209 1.61 3.16 -2.00
N LEU A 210 0.63 2.35 -1.59
CA LEU A 210 0.85 0.96 -1.20
C LEU A 210 0.38 -0.03 -2.26
N HIS A 211 1.32 -0.75 -2.84
CA HIS A 211 1.04 -1.94 -3.63
C HIS A 211 0.87 -3.15 -2.70
N ARG A 212 -0.21 -3.91 -2.87
CA ARG A 212 -0.58 -5.02 -1.96
C ARG A 212 0.14 -6.34 -2.24
N ALA A 213 1.40 -6.34 -2.66
CA ALA A 213 2.13 -7.55 -3.02
C ALA A 213 2.03 -8.64 -1.93
N GLY A 214 1.76 -9.88 -2.34
CA GLY A 214 1.64 -11.02 -1.41
C GLY A 214 0.29 -11.18 -0.70
N HIS A 215 -0.63 -10.20 -0.74
CA HIS A 215 -1.88 -10.27 0.04
C HIS A 215 -2.71 -11.53 -0.22
N SER A 216 -2.84 -11.96 -1.48
CA SER A 216 -3.67 -13.11 -1.86
C SER A 216 -3.19 -14.44 -1.30
N THR A 217 -1.99 -14.52 -0.72
CA THR A 217 -1.51 -15.72 -0.02
C THR A 217 -2.37 -16.06 1.20
N TYR A 218 -3.00 -15.06 1.82
CA TYR A 218 -3.88 -15.23 2.99
C TYR A 218 -5.24 -14.56 2.85
N THR A 219 -5.52 -13.79 1.78
CA THR A 219 -6.85 -13.16 1.61
C THR A 219 -7.80 -13.95 0.70
N ARG A 220 -7.27 -14.82 -0.16
CA ARG A 220 -8.02 -15.44 -1.27
C ARG A 220 -9.08 -16.43 -0.82
N GLN A 221 -8.73 -17.34 0.06
CA GLN A 221 -9.61 -18.43 0.45
C GLN A 221 -10.68 -17.94 1.43
N ARG A 222 -11.92 -18.39 1.26
CA ARG A 222 -13.04 -18.03 2.16
C ARG A 222 -12.98 -18.76 3.50
N SER A 223 -12.35 -19.94 3.55
CA SER A 223 -12.30 -20.77 4.74
C SER A 223 -11.17 -20.42 5.70
N HIS A 224 -10.05 -19.88 5.21
CA HIS A 224 -8.85 -19.63 6.03
C HIS A 224 -8.15 -18.33 5.65
N GLY A 225 -7.58 -17.65 6.65
CA GLY A 225 -6.69 -16.50 6.47
C GLY A 225 -7.26 -15.18 6.99
N VAL A 226 -7.02 -14.08 6.30
CA VAL A 226 -7.45 -12.74 6.73
C VAL A 226 -8.18 -12.08 5.58
N SER A 227 -9.42 -11.65 5.80
CA SER A 227 -10.15 -10.89 4.79
C SER A 227 -9.43 -9.59 4.43
N PHE A 228 -9.39 -9.24 3.14
CA PHE A 228 -8.71 -8.02 2.69
C PHE A 228 -9.29 -6.74 3.33
N ARG A 229 -10.56 -6.74 3.77
CA ARG A 229 -11.16 -5.60 4.49
C ARG A 229 -10.44 -5.29 5.80
N VAL A 230 -9.91 -6.31 6.47
CA VAL A 230 -9.13 -6.16 7.71
C VAL A 230 -7.78 -5.53 7.40
N ILE A 231 -7.11 -6.01 6.35
CA ILE A 231 -5.85 -5.43 5.86
C ILE A 231 -6.06 -3.95 5.48
N ALA A 232 -7.16 -3.63 4.80
CA ALA A 232 -7.49 -2.24 4.46
C ALA A 232 -7.67 -1.33 5.69
N LYS A 233 -8.30 -1.84 6.77
CA LYS A 233 -8.40 -1.11 8.04
C LYS A 233 -7.02 -0.87 8.65
N TRP A 234 -6.16 -1.89 8.69
CA TRP A 234 -4.80 -1.77 9.22
C TRP A 234 -3.95 -0.80 8.42
N MET A 235 -4.03 -0.84 7.09
CA MET A 235 -3.24 0.06 6.23
C MET A 235 -3.71 1.51 6.31
N ARG A 236 -5.02 1.73 6.51
CA ARG A 236 -5.55 3.07 6.79
C ARG A 236 -5.06 3.62 8.13
N LEU A 237 -4.96 2.78 9.16
CA LEU A 237 -4.34 3.18 10.43
C LEU A 237 -2.82 3.41 10.27
N ALA A 238 -2.12 2.52 9.55
CA ALA A 238 -0.68 2.62 9.33
C ALA A 238 -0.29 3.92 8.62
N GLY A 239 -1.12 4.35 7.67
CA GLY A 239 -1.09 5.70 7.14
C GLY A 239 -0.69 5.83 5.67
N VAL A 240 -1.01 4.83 4.86
CA VAL A 240 -0.82 4.91 3.39
C VAL A 240 -1.95 5.72 2.74
N ASP A 241 -1.63 6.40 1.64
CA ASP A 241 -2.58 7.24 0.90
C ASP A 241 -3.37 6.45 -0.14
N HIS A 242 -2.67 5.58 -0.89
CA HIS A 242 -3.29 4.64 -1.82
C HIS A 242 -3.16 3.23 -1.32
N LEU A 243 -4.18 2.42 -1.59
CA LEU A 243 -4.14 0.97 -1.46
C LEU A 243 -4.85 0.36 -2.66
N HIS A 244 -4.19 -0.57 -3.34
CA HIS A 244 -4.85 -1.38 -4.37
C HIS A 244 -6.06 -2.12 -3.77
N ALA A 245 -7.27 -1.88 -4.29
CA ALA A 245 -8.51 -2.41 -3.69
C ALA A 245 -9.23 -3.48 -4.54
N GLY A 246 -8.76 -3.77 -5.75
CA GLY A 246 -9.45 -4.65 -6.71
C GLY A 246 -10.23 -3.84 -7.74
N THR A 247 -10.66 -4.50 -8.81
CA THR A 247 -11.32 -3.84 -9.96
C THR A 247 -12.66 -4.46 -10.33
N VAL A 248 -13.06 -5.56 -9.69
CA VAL A 248 -14.26 -6.37 -9.98
C VAL A 248 -14.24 -7.04 -11.36
N VAL A 249 -14.05 -6.25 -12.43
CA VAL A 249 -14.08 -6.69 -13.84
C VAL A 249 -12.69 -6.94 -14.44
N GLY A 250 -11.65 -6.91 -13.61
CA GLY A 250 -10.27 -7.12 -14.06
C GLY A 250 -9.83 -8.56 -13.99
N LYS A 251 -8.55 -8.80 -14.32
CA LYS A 251 -7.95 -10.14 -14.32
C LYS A 251 -7.70 -10.76 -12.94
N LEU A 252 -7.82 -9.96 -11.87
CA LEU A 252 -7.63 -10.41 -10.49
C LEU A 252 -9.00 -10.47 -9.81
N GLU A 253 -9.16 -11.38 -8.85
CA GLU A 253 -10.35 -11.48 -8.02
C GLU A 253 -10.71 -10.12 -7.37
N GLY A 254 -12.00 -9.80 -7.35
CA GLY A 254 -12.56 -8.54 -6.84
C GLY A 254 -13.98 -8.70 -6.34
#